data_AF-A0A7X6L2M9-F1
#
_entry.id   AF-A0A7X6L2M9-F1
#
_cell.length_a   1.000
_cell.length_b   1.000
_cell.length_c   1.000
_cell.angle_alpha   90.00
_cell.angle_beta   90.00
_cell.angle_gamma   90.00
#
_symmetry.space_group_name_H-M   'P 1'
#
loop_
_entity.id
_entity.type
_entity.pdbx_description
1 polymer ?
#
loop_
_entity_poly.entity_id
_entity_poly.type
_entity_poly.pdbx_seq_one_letter_code
_entity_poly.pdbx_strand_id
1 'polypeptide(L)'
;MKLRKTGRIAIAGLAIVAALGLTACGGDDKDSKPAAKTSTSAKASATASANLPPVPTPAELNTALSRALDPSVPASEKLDNVQGAEADPTLPDRLSQAAAGADVKIEVTDVTSFGDSVNAKAKFILNGQENIVDVPFVADNGKWKIQKAWACTMLTNLGQQSAACS
;
A
#
# COMPACT_ATOMS: atom_id res chain seq x y z
N MET A 1 -19.93 25.28 -33.11
CA MET A 1 -19.05 26.42 -32.78
C MET A 1 -19.89 27.58 -32.26
N LYS A 2 -19.72 27.98 -31.00
CA LYS A 2 -20.31 29.19 -30.40
C LYS A 2 -19.29 29.76 -29.39
N LEU A 3 -18.37 30.57 -29.89
CA LEU A 3 -17.52 31.47 -29.11
C LEU A 3 -18.28 32.77 -28.88
N ARG A 4 -18.38 33.25 -27.61
CA ARG A 4 -18.14 34.63 -27.06
C ARG A 4 -18.21 34.45 -25.52
N LYS A 5 -17.45 35.10 -24.63
CA LYS A 5 -16.79 36.39 -24.65
C LYS A 5 -15.75 36.45 -23.52
N THR A 6 -14.67 37.16 -23.81
CA THR A 6 -13.49 37.50 -23.02
C THR A 6 -13.83 38.36 -21.80
N GLY A 7 -13.20 38.08 -20.66
CA GLY A 7 -13.10 38.99 -19.51
C GLY A 7 -11.65 39.04 -19.02
N ARG A 8 -10.92 40.08 -19.44
CA ARG A 8 -9.60 40.44 -18.90
C ARG A 8 -9.82 41.34 -17.69
N ILE A 9 -9.26 40.99 -16.54
CA ILE A 9 -8.80 41.98 -15.55
C ILE A 9 -7.43 41.50 -15.04
N ALA A 10 -6.46 42.41 -15.16
CA ALA A 10 -5.06 42.27 -14.78
C ALA A 10 -4.82 42.93 -13.40
N ILE A 11 -3.53 42.99 -13.01
CA ILE A 11 -2.88 43.74 -11.91
C ILE A 11 -2.55 42.80 -10.73
N ALA A 12 -1.34 42.22 -10.68
CA ALA A 12 -0.09 42.78 -10.12
C ALA A 12 -0.15 42.89 -8.58
N GLY A 13 0.83 42.50 -7.77
CA GLY A 13 2.16 41.94 -7.95
C GLY A 13 2.80 41.75 -6.56
N LEU A 14 4.00 41.13 -6.55
CA LEU A 14 5.03 41.14 -5.49
C LEU A 14 4.71 40.59 -4.08
N ALA A 15 5.38 39.49 -3.71
CA ALA A 15 6.45 39.53 -2.71
C ALA A 15 7.18 38.17 -2.62
N ILE A 16 8.47 38.19 -2.95
CA ILE A 16 9.42 37.13 -2.61
C ILE A 16 9.87 37.38 -1.18
N VAL A 17 9.74 36.39 -0.30
CA VAL A 17 10.56 36.29 0.93
C VAL A 17 11.06 34.86 1.05
N ALA A 18 12.37 34.71 0.95
CA ALA A 18 13.12 33.53 1.33
C ALA A 18 13.78 33.79 2.69
N ALA A 19 13.58 32.89 3.66
CA ALA A 19 14.49 32.55 4.77
C ALA A 19 13.80 31.46 5.62
N LEU A 20 14.26 30.20 5.59
CA LEU A 20 15.35 29.61 6.38
C LEU A 20 15.03 29.56 7.88
N GLY A 21 14.60 28.38 8.32
CA GLY A 21 14.45 28.00 9.73
C GLY A 21 14.59 26.50 9.91
N LEU A 22 15.77 25.96 9.55
CA LEU A 22 16.17 24.60 9.93
C LEU A 22 16.62 24.63 11.39
N THR A 23 15.83 23.98 12.25
CA THR A 23 16.20 23.69 13.63
C THR A 23 17.10 22.45 13.67
N ALA A 24 18.28 22.64 14.26
CA ALA A 24 18.98 21.68 15.12
C ALA A 24 19.19 20.23 14.63
N CYS A 25 20.40 19.97 14.10
CA CYS A 25 21.27 18.80 14.36
C CYS A 25 22.50 19.03 13.48
N GLY A 26 23.74 19.21 13.94
CA GLY A 26 24.44 18.41 14.93
C GLY A 26 25.53 17.60 14.20
N GLY A 27 26.73 18.17 14.07
CA GLY A 27 27.98 17.50 13.68
C GLY A 27 28.21 17.28 12.17
N ASP A 28 29.27 17.87 11.61
CA ASP A 28 29.81 17.48 10.30
C ASP A 28 31.32 17.22 10.43
N ASP A 29 31.65 15.93 10.36
CA ASP A 29 32.97 15.39 10.06
C ASP A 29 32.88 14.67 8.70
N LYS A 30 33.62 15.21 7.72
CA LYS A 30 34.34 14.51 6.64
C LYS A 30 33.60 13.74 5.52
N ASP A 31 33.99 14.15 4.31
CA ASP A 31 34.33 13.31 3.14
C ASP A 31 33.23 12.55 2.34
N SER A 32 33.13 12.97 1.06
CA SER A 32 33.11 12.13 -0.14
C SER A 32 31.88 11.28 -0.55
N LYS A 33 31.45 11.56 -1.80
CA LYS A 33 30.93 10.65 -2.86
C LYS A 33 29.39 10.49 -3.02
N PRO A 34 28.85 10.41 -4.26
CA PRO A 34 27.44 10.65 -4.55
C PRO A 34 26.60 9.38 -4.49
N ALA A 35 25.38 9.48 -3.95
CA ALA A 35 24.37 8.44 -4.10
C ALA A 35 22.94 8.94 -3.83
N ALA A 36 22.02 8.22 -4.47
CA ALA A 36 20.60 8.08 -4.18
C ALA A 36 19.67 9.21 -4.64
N LYS A 37 18.96 8.92 -5.75
CA LYS A 37 17.67 9.52 -6.05
C LYS A 37 16.70 9.08 -4.95
N THR A 38 16.36 9.99 -4.06
CA THR A 38 15.29 9.79 -3.08
C THR A 38 13.97 9.90 -3.83
N SER A 39 13.27 8.79 -4.01
CA SER A 39 11.87 8.80 -4.44
C SER A 39 11.05 9.53 -3.38
N THR A 40 10.57 10.71 -3.71
CA THR A 40 9.64 11.48 -2.89
C THR A 40 8.31 10.72 -2.83
N SER A 41 8.07 9.96 -1.76
CA SER A 41 6.73 9.48 -1.44
C SER A 41 5.82 10.69 -1.26
N ALA A 42 4.83 10.81 -2.14
CA ALA A 42 3.82 11.86 -2.06
C ALA A 42 3.04 11.71 -0.75
N LYS A 43 3.10 12.74 0.08
CA LYS A 43 2.23 12.90 1.25
C LYS A 43 0.78 12.96 0.76
N ALA A 44 0.04 11.85 0.90
CA ALA A 44 -1.39 11.82 0.63
C ALA A 44 -2.12 12.69 1.67
N SER A 45 -2.84 13.69 1.18
CA SER A 45 -3.72 14.54 1.98
C SER A 45 -4.88 13.70 2.53
N ALA A 46 -4.89 13.49 3.84
CA ALA A 46 -6.00 12.84 4.55
C ALA A 46 -7.21 13.79 4.62
N THR A 47 -8.20 13.57 3.75
CA THR A 47 -9.55 14.12 3.96
C THR A 47 -10.32 13.11 4.80
N ALA A 48 -10.46 13.40 6.09
CA ALA A 48 -11.15 12.54 7.06
C ALA A 48 -12.62 12.32 6.64
N SER A 49 -12.90 11.12 6.12
CA SER A 49 -14.25 10.55 6.11
C SER A 49 -14.39 9.71 7.38
N ALA A 50 -15.47 9.94 8.13
CA ALA A 50 -15.65 9.43 9.48
C ALA A 50 -15.44 7.90 9.55
N ASN A 51 -14.52 7.48 10.43
CA ASN A 51 -14.22 6.10 10.84
C ASN A 51 -13.31 5.23 9.94
N LEU A 52 -12.63 5.80 8.94
CA LEU A 52 -11.59 5.05 8.21
C LEU A 52 -10.24 5.06 8.96
N PRO A 53 -9.53 3.90 9.01
CA PRO A 53 -8.17 3.87 9.54
C PRO A 53 -7.24 4.80 8.74
N PRO A 54 -6.17 5.34 9.38
CA PRO A 54 -5.18 6.14 8.65
C PRO A 54 -4.59 5.34 7.49
N VAL A 55 -4.28 6.02 6.39
CA VAL A 55 -3.63 5.38 5.24
C VAL A 55 -2.27 4.84 5.69
N PRO A 56 -2.00 3.53 5.54
CA PRO A 56 -0.79 2.90 6.02
C PRO A 56 0.37 3.22 5.09
N THR A 57 1.58 3.22 5.65
CA THR A 57 2.81 3.38 4.88
C THR A 57 3.14 2.11 4.07
N PRO A 58 3.97 2.20 3.02
CA PRO A 58 4.47 1.03 2.30
C PRO A 58 5.09 -0.03 3.23
N ALA A 59 5.87 0.40 4.24
CA ALA A 59 6.51 -0.50 5.19
C ALA A 59 5.49 -1.24 6.08
N GLU A 60 4.44 -0.57 6.53
CA GLU A 60 3.36 -1.19 7.30
C GLU A 60 2.58 -2.20 6.47
N LEU A 61 2.22 -1.85 5.22
CA LEU A 61 1.54 -2.81 4.33
C LEU A 61 2.46 -3.97 3.94
N ASN A 62 3.76 -3.73 3.77
CA ASN A 62 4.72 -4.80 3.53
C ASN A 62 4.73 -5.79 4.68
N THR A 63 4.82 -5.27 5.91
CA THR A 63 4.79 -6.11 7.12
C THR A 63 3.48 -6.88 7.23
N ALA A 64 2.34 -6.24 6.97
CA ALA A 64 1.02 -6.89 6.99
C ALA A 64 0.92 -8.01 5.94
N LEU A 65 1.40 -7.78 4.71
CA LEU A 65 1.40 -8.78 3.64
C LEU A 65 2.36 -9.94 3.94
N SER A 66 3.58 -9.64 4.36
CA SER A 66 4.54 -10.68 4.78
C SER A 66 3.97 -11.53 5.91
N ARG A 67 3.32 -10.91 6.90
CA ARG A 67 2.69 -11.60 8.01
C ARG A 67 1.49 -12.46 7.56
N ALA A 68 0.69 -11.97 6.63
CA ALA A 68 -0.45 -12.72 6.09
C ALA A 68 0.00 -13.98 5.32
N LEU A 69 1.18 -13.94 4.70
CA LEU A 69 1.77 -15.06 3.97
C LEU A 69 2.72 -15.93 4.79
N ASP A 70 3.09 -15.52 6.00
CA ASP A 70 4.01 -16.28 6.85
C ASP A 70 3.30 -17.52 7.42
N PRO A 71 3.75 -18.75 7.10
CA PRO A 71 3.17 -19.97 7.63
C PRO A 71 3.31 -20.10 9.16
N SER A 72 4.22 -19.35 9.79
CA SER A 72 4.44 -19.33 11.24
C SER A 72 3.39 -18.52 12.00
N VAL A 73 2.67 -17.63 11.30
CA VAL A 73 1.60 -16.82 11.91
C VAL A 73 0.33 -17.67 12.01
N PRO A 74 -0.32 -17.73 13.19
CA PRO A 74 -1.52 -18.55 13.35
C PRO A 74 -2.68 -18.04 12.50
N ALA A 75 -3.47 -18.98 11.98
CA ALA A 75 -4.65 -18.74 11.13
C ALA A 75 -5.52 -17.59 11.63
N SER A 76 -5.87 -17.63 12.92
CA SER A 76 -6.76 -16.66 13.58
C SER A 76 -6.29 -15.22 13.43
N GLU A 77 -4.98 -14.98 13.44
CA GLU A 77 -4.42 -13.64 13.25
C GLU A 77 -4.36 -13.22 11.78
N LYS A 78 -4.36 -14.19 10.86
CA LYS A 78 -4.44 -13.95 9.42
C LYS A 78 -5.88 -13.69 8.95
N LEU A 79 -6.89 -14.21 9.67
CA LEU A 79 -8.31 -13.93 9.39
C LEU A 79 -8.63 -12.45 9.46
N ASP A 80 -7.99 -11.73 10.38
CA ASP A 80 -8.13 -10.28 10.50
C ASP A 80 -7.54 -9.52 9.31
N ASN A 81 -6.71 -10.13 8.46
CA ASN A 81 -6.03 -9.45 7.35
C ASN A 81 -6.74 -9.61 6.00
N VAL A 82 -7.71 -10.52 5.87
CA VAL A 82 -8.44 -10.76 4.61
C VAL A 82 -9.92 -10.53 4.82
N GLN A 83 -10.54 -9.74 3.94
CA GLN A 83 -11.98 -9.47 4.03
C GLN A 83 -12.80 -10.76 3.80
N GLY A 84 -13.78 -11.02 4.67
CA GLY A 84 -14.67 -12.17 4.53
C GLY A 84 -14.01 -13.51 4.85
N ALA A 85 -12.83 -13.50 5.47
CA ALA A 85 -12.16 -14.73 5.92
C ALA A 85 -12.95 -15.45 7.03
N GLU A 86 -13.94 -14.80 7.66
CA GLU A 86 -14.84 -15.48 8.61
C GLU A 86 -15.66 -16.57 7.93
N ALA A 87 -15.93 -16.43 6.63
CA ALA A 87 -16.63 -17.44 5.84
C ALA A 87 -15.78 -18.68 5.55
N ASP A 88 -14.45 -18.56 5.58
CA ASP A 88 -13.53 -19.68 5.45
C ASP A 88 -12.26 -19.43 6.28
N PRO A 89 -12.21 -19.97 7.52
CA PRO A 89 -11.06 -19.77 8.39
C PRO A 89 -9.77 -20.42 7.86
N THR A 90 -9.87 -21.29 6.86
CA THR A 90 -8.71 -21.94 6.23
C THR A 90 -8.12 -21.11 5.08
N LEU A 91 -8.82 -20.07 4.60
CA LEU A 91 -8.38 -19.23 3.49
C LEU A 91 -6.97 -18.68 3.69
N PRO A 92 -6.64 -18.03 4.82
CA PRO A 92 -5.33 -17.41 4.95
C PRO A 92 -4.20 -18.43 5.13
N ASP A 93 -4.49 -19.58 5.74
CA ASP A 93 -3.51 -20.68 5.82
C ASP A 93 -3.19 -21.22 4.44
N ARG A 94 -4.20 -21.49 3.61
CA ARG A 94 -3.99 -21.91 2.22
C ARG A 94 -3.15 -20.90 1.44
N LEU A 95 -3.41 -19.61 1.64
CA LEU A 95 -2.65 -18.53 0.99
C LEU A 95 -1.18 -18.55 1.47
N SER A 96 -0.94 -18.69 2.77
CA SER A 96 0.41 -18.77 3.33
C SER A 96 1.17 -20.02 2.89
N GLN A 97 0.50 -21.18 2.81
CA GLN A 97 1.12 -22.41 2.33
C GLN A 97 1.46 -22.34 0.85
N ALA A 98 0.56 -21.76 0.04
CA ALA A 98 0.80 -21.57 -1.37
C ALA A 98 1.95 -20.58 -1.63
N ALA A 99 2.03 -19.50 -0.85
CA ALA A 99 3.14 -18.55 -0.92
C ALA A 99 4.48 -19.17 -0.46
N ALA A 100 4.47 -19.94 0.63
CA ALA A 100 5.65 -20.63 1.12
C ALA A 100 6.15 -21.68 0.12
N GLY A 101 5.25 -22.45 -0.49
CA GLY A 101 5.60 -23.44 -1.52
C GLY A 101 6.18 -22.83 -2.80
N ALA A 102 5.91 -21.55 -3.07
CA ALA A 102 6.39 -20.82 -4.25
C ALA A 102 7.57 -19.86 -3.97
N ASP A 103 8.15 -19.87 -2.76
CA ASP A 103 9.23 -18.97 -2.30
C ASP A 103 8.93 -17.49 -2.59
N VAL A 104 7.68 -17.05 -2.35
CA VAL A 104 7.25 -15.69 -2.69
C VAL A 104 7.87 -14.69 -1.71
N LYS A 105 8.63 -13.72 -2.22
CA LYS A 105 9.03 -12.52 -1.46
C LYS A 105 8.20 -11.33 -1.88
N ILE A 106 7.80 -10.49 -0.91
CA ILE A 106 7.00 -9.30 -1.16
C ILE A 106 7.79 -8.06 -0.74
N GLU A 107 7.76 -7.05 -1.59
CA GLU A 107 8.26 -5.71 -1.30
C GLU A 107 7.23 -4.67 -1.75
N VAL A 108 6.56 -4.01 -0.81
CA VAL A 108 5.66 -2.88 -1.13
C VAL A 108 6.48 -1.63 -1.41
N THR A 109 6.30 -1.09 -2.61
CA THR A 109 7.06 0.05 -3.13
C THR A 109 6.29 1.36 -3.05
N ASP A 110 4.96 1.30 -3.16
CA ASP A 110 4.10 2.48 -3.15
C ASP A 110 2.72 2.15 -2.58
N VAL A 111 2.05 3.16 -2.04
CA VAL A 111 0.70 3.06 -1.50
C VAL A 111 -0.11 4.25 -1.98
N THR A 112 -1.21 3.96 -2.67
CA THR A 112 -2.15 4.96 -3.17
C THR A 112 -3.48 4.80 -2.45
N SER A 113 -4.02 5.87 -1.86
CA SER A 113 -5.37 5.86 -1.26
C SER A 113 -6.40 6.46 -2.21
N PHE A 114 -7.57 5.84 -2.26
CA PHE A 114 -8.72 6.27 -3.04
C PHE A 114 -9.88 6.77 -2.15
N GLY A 115 -9.62 7.04 -0.88
CA GLY A 115 -10.65 7.44 0.10
C GLY A 115 -11.14 6.24 0.90
N ASP A 116 -12.00 5.40 0.33
CA ASP A 116 -12.59 4.20 0.95
C ASP A 116 -11.76 2.91 0.75
N SER A 117 -10.75 2.96 -0.12
CA SER A 117 -9.84 1.86 -0.41
C SER A 117 -8.40 2.35 -0.52
N VAL A 118 -7.46 1.41 -0.35
CA VAL A 118 -6.02 1.64 -0.47
C VAL A 118 -5.46 0.60 -1.42
N ASN A 119 -4.61 0.99 -2.36
CA ASN A 119 -3.91 0.07 -3.24
C ASN A 119 -2.41 0.12 -2.97
N ALA A 120 -1.83 -1.04 -2.66
CA ALA A 120 -0.40 -1.19 -2.47
C ALA A 120 0.22 -1.72 -3.76
N LYS A 121 1.18 -0.99 -4.31
CA LYS A 121 2.01 -1.49 -5.41
C LYS A 121 3.16 -2.30 -4.81
N ALA A 122 3.12 -3.61 -5.01
CA ALA A 122 4.09 -4.54 -4.48
C ALA A 122 4.87 -5.24 -5.59
N LYS A 123 6.14 -5.51 -5.33
CA LYS A 123 6.98 -6.39 -6.12
C LYS A 123 6.97 -7.77 -5.47
N PHE A 124 6.46 -8.76 -6.19
CA PHE A 124 6.48 -10.16 -5.79
C PHE A 124 7.61 -10.86 -6.53
N ILE A 125 8.53 -11.47 -5.79
CA ILE A 125 9.63 -12.22 -6.36
C ILE A 125 9.27 -13.70 -6.20
N LEU A 126 9.05 -14.38 -7.33
CA LEU A 126 8.76 -15.82 -7.38
C LEU A 126 9.85 -16.50 -8.20
N ASN A 127 10.56 -17.48 -7.62
CA ASN A 127 11.66 -18.17 -8.29
C ASN A 127 12.70 -17.22 -8.94
N GLY A 128 12.95 -16.06 -8.31
CA GLY A 128 13.85 -15.02 -8.83
C GLY A 128 13.28 -14.12 -9.94
N GLN A 129 12.02 -14.32 -10.35
CA GLN A 129 11.31 -13.45 -11.28
C GLN A 129 10.52 -12.38 -10.53
N GLU A 130 10.78 -11.12 -10.84
CA GLU A 130 10.05 -9.99 -10.28
C GLU A 130 8.72 -9.76 -11.02
N ASN A 131 7.62 -9.73 -10.28
CA ASN A 131 6.28 -9.46 -10.77
C ASN A 131 5.71 -8.27 -10.01
N ILE A 132 5.35 -7.21 -10.72
CA ILE A 132 4.66 -6.07 -10.10
C ILE A 132 3.17 -6.40 -9.98
N VAL A 133 2.64 -6.30 -8.78
CA VAL A 133 1.24 -6.57 -8.45
C VAL A 133 0.68 -5.42 -7.64
N ASP A 134 -0.54 -5.03 -8.00
CA ASP A 134 -1.33 -4.08 -7.24
C ASP A 134 -2.24 -4.88 -6.30
N VAL A 135 -2.11 -4.62 -4.99
CA VAL A 135 -2.84 -5.30 -3.92
C VAL A 135 -3.85 -4.31 -3.34
N PRO A 136 -5.16 -4.48 -3.64
CA PRO A 136 -6.19 -3.64 -3.09
C PRO A 136 -6.54 -4.06 -1.66
N PHE A 137 -6.68 -3.05 -0.81
CA PHE A 137 -7.11 -3.10 0.58
C PHE A 137 -8.40 -2.31 0.75
N VAL A 138 -9.29 -2.83 1.57
CA VAL A 138 -10.56 -2.21 1.96
C VAL A 138 -10.56 -1.99 3.46
N ALA A 139 -11.18 -0.89 3.89
CA ALA A 139 -11.37 -0.65 5.31
C ALA A 139 -12.52 -1.52 5.84
N ASP A 140 -12.22 -2.37 6.82
CA ASP A 140 -13.19 -3.25 7.47
C ASP A 140 -12.88 -3.30 8.97
N ASN A 141 -13.89 -3.06 9.81
CA ASN A 141 -13.75 -3.01 11.27
C ASN A 141 -12.62 -2.08 11.77
N GLY A 142 -12.41 -0.95 11.08
CA GLY A 142 -11.37 0.01 11.44
C GLY A 142 -9.93 -0.46 11.13
N LYS A 143 -9.76 -1.51 10.32
CA LYS A 143 -8.47 -2.01 9.84
C LYS A 143 -8.45 -2.09 8.32
N TRP A 144 -7.27 -1.97 7.72
CA TRP A 144 -7.08 -2.26 6.30
C TRP A 144 -6.94 -3.76 6.10
N LYS A 145 -7.87 -4.36 5.35
CA LYS A 145 -7.87 -5.78 5.01
C LYS A 145 -7.69 -5.96 3.51
N ILE A 146 -6.99 -7.00 3.11
CA ILE A 146 -6.87 -7.41 1.71
C ILE A 146 -8.26 -7.68 1.16
N GLN A 147 -8.56 -7.11 0.00
CA GLN A 147 -9.87 -7.28 -0.63
C GLN A 147 -10.10 -8.76 -0.95
N LYS A 148 -11.29 -9.25 -0.58
CA LYS A 148 -11.73 -10.64 -0.80
C LYS A 148 -11.51 -11.09 -2.24
N ALA A 149 -11.96 -10.30 -3.22
CA ALA A 149 -11.87 -10.63 -4.64
C ALA A 149 -10.42 -10.83 -5.12
N TRP A 150 -9.49 -10.01 -4.60
CA TRP A 150 -8.07 -10.16 -4.92
C TRP A 150 -7.47 -11.41 -4.28
N ALA A 151 -7.76 -11.66 -3.00
CA ALA A 151 -7.31 -12.86 -2.30
C ALA A 151 -7.79 -14.14 -3.01
N CYS A 152 -9.04 -14.16 -3.47
CA CYS A 152 -9.62 -15.26 -4.22
C CYS A 152 -8.98 -15.46 -5.60
N THR A 153 -8.68 -14.36 -6.30
CA THR A 153 -7.96 -14.41 -7.58
C THR A 153 -6.56 -15.00 -7.38
N MET A 154 -5.85 -14.56 -6.32
CA MET A 154 -4.52 -15.07 -5.99
C MET A 154 -4.55 -16.57 -5.66
N LEU A 155 -5.51 -17.01 -4.83
CA LEU A 155 -5.67 -18.43 -4.54
C LEU A 155 -5.92 -19.25 -5.81
N THR A 156 -6.80 -18.76 -6.69
CA THR A 156 -7.10 -19.43 -7.97
C THR A 156 -5.84 -19.56 -8.84
N ASN A 157 -5.04 -18.49 -8.95
CA ASN A 157 -3.78 -18.49 -9.69
C ASN A 157 -2.76 -19.48 -9.11
N LEU A 158 -2.80 -19.70 -7.79
CA LEU A 158 -1.97 -20.67 -7.08
C LEU A 158 -2.58 -22.08 -7.04
N GLY A 159 -3.67 -22.32 -7.77
CA GLY A 159 -4.35 -23.62 -7.84
C GLY A 159 -5.12 -24.00 -6.56
N GLN A 160 -5.41 -23.04 -5.70
CA GLN A 160 -6.14 -23.22 -4.45
C GLN A 160 -7.59 -22.70 -4.58
N GLN A 161 -8.50 -23.33 -3.84
CA GLN A 161 -9.88 -22.87 -3.70
C GLN A 161 -10.20 -22.63 -2.22
N SER A 162 -11.15 -21.73 -1.96
CA SER A 162 -11.64 -21.39 -0.63
C SER A 162 -13.15 -21.23 -0.67
N ALA A 163 -13.84 -21.65 0.39
CA ALA A 163 -15.29 -21.50 0.52
C ALA A 163 -15.70 -20.03 0.66
N ALA A 164 -14.79 -19.16 1.09
CA ALA A 164 -15.06 -17.73 1.07
C ALA A 164 -15.14 -17.21 -0.37
N CYS A 165 -14.54 -17.87 -1.37
CA CYS A 165 -14.45 -17.38 -2.75
C CYS A 165 -15.62 -17.76 -3.66
N SER A 166 -16.66 -18.39 -3.12
CA SER A 166 -17.93 -18.71 -3.79
C SER A 166 -19.05 -17.73 -3.47
#